data_AF-A0A100II17-F1
#
_entry.id   AF-A0A100II17-F1
#
_cell.length_a   1.000
_cell.length_b   1.000
_cell.length_c   1.000
_cell.angle_alpha   90.00
_cell.angle_beta   90.00
_cell.angle_gamma   90.00
#
_symmetry.space_group_name_H-M   'P 1'
#
loop_
_entity.id
_entity.type
_entity.pdbx_description
1 polymer ?
#
loop_
_entity_poly.entity_id
_entity_poly.type
_entity_poly.pdbx_seq_one_letter_code
_entity_poly.pdbx_strand_id
1 'polypeptide(L)'
;MNRVLALPALFFCLFTYTPSYTTFNLIFFYMTWTTLILSHSPFKVELFGSIGVRLLFYILPSALLFLFDALVPSAAVLLKAHGEHGLPTGSKRRGVRGRELKVVGWSFLNIFISIAVQATIETLRIGYFNTRSALKVSFSIPIIPWNIAFHLACVLLLREILAYTIHRFILHNDKYRITRYISSLHQTWYHSLHAPYPSTAHYDHPIPYLLGNAVPTLLPAVFLRLHMITYAMYMSIVSLEETLAYSGYSAMPMDFFLLGGIARRVEKHLLNRAAGNFGPWGIADWFCQTTISEEEGEALITETEDEGDEPTPVLRGKEIFEAKVQEALDSHAKKTQRKHKKKLRQLL
;
A
#
# COMPACT_ATOMS: atom_id res chain seq x y z
N MET A 1 25.65 -49.73 -4.24
CA MET A 1 24.86 -48.82 -3.37
C MET A 1 24.66 -47.48 -4.08
N ASN A 2 23.92 -47.47 -5.21
CA ASN A 2 23.76 -46.28 -6.07
C ASN A 2 22.26 -46.00 -6.30
N ARG A 3 21.51 -45.66 -5.25
CA ARG A 3 20.07 -45.29 -5.36
C ARG A 3 19.67 -44.06 -4.54
N VAL A 4 20.61 -43.23 -4.07
CA VAL A 4 20.29 -42.08 -3.23
C VAL A 4 20.48 -40.72 -3.93
N LEU A 5 21.13 -40.69 -5.11
CA LEU A 5 21.36 -39.44 -5.86
C LEU A 5 20.40 -39.19 -7.04
N ALA A 6 19.46 -40.10 -7.34
CA ALA A 6 18.51 -39.93 -8.44
C ALA A 6 17.24 -39.14 -8.06
N LEU A 7 16.95 -39.00 -6.76
CA LEU A 7 15.73 -38.35 -6.27
C LEU A 7 15.77 -36.81 -6.25
N PRO A 8 16.90 -36.12 -5.96
CA PRO A 8 16.94 -34.66 -6.02
C PRO A 8 16.93 -34.11 -7.46
N ALA A 9 17.50 -34.85 -8.41
CA ALA A 9 17.55 -34.44 -9.82
C ALA A 9 16.19 -34.59 -10.52
N LEU A 10 15.42 -35.64 -10.20
CA LEU A 10 14.06 -35.82 -10.72
C LEU A 10 13.07 -34.78 -10.17
N PHE A 11 13.25 -34.32 -8.93
CA PHE A 11 12.40 -33.27 -8.35
C PHE A 11 12.70 -31.87 -8.94
N PHE A 12 13.96 -31.59 -9.28
CA PHE A 12 14.35 -30.36 -9.96
C PHE A 12 13.87 -30.32 -11.43
N CYS A 13 13.82 -31.46 -12.11
CA CYS A 13 13.25 -31.60 -13.46
C CYS A 13 11.71 -31.68 -13.49
N LEU A 14 11.02 -31.86 -12.36
CA LEU A 14 9.55 -31.83 -12.28
C LEU A 14 9.00 -30.42 -12.00
N PHE A 15 9.78 -29.54 -11.37
CA PHE A 15 9.42 -28.13 -11.16
C PHE A 15 9.89 -27.19 -12.26
N THR A 16 10.88 -27.60 -13.06
CA THR A 16 11.32 -26.86 -14.24
C THR A 16 10.93 -27.66 -15.48
N TYR A 17 10.15 -27.05 -16.37
CA TYR A 17 9.79 -27.54 -17.70
C TYR A 17 8.48 -28.34 -17.85
N THR A 18 7.35 -27.64 -17.70
CA THR A 18 6.17 -27.91 -18.56
C THR A 18 5.89 -26.69 -19.45
N PRO A 19 6.54 -26.60 -20.63
CA PRO A 19 6.32 -25.50 -21.58
C PRO A 19 4.86 -25.42 -22.06
N SER A 20 4.15 -26.55 -22.03
CA SER A 20 2.77 -26.68 -22.51
C SER A 20 1.80 -25.78 -21.77
N TYR A 21 1.85 -25.70 -20.44
CA TYR A 21 0.93 -24.84 -19.69
C TYR A 21 1.23 -23.36 -19.89
N THR A 22 2.50 -22.96 -19.88
CA THR A 22 2.89 -21.56 -20.08
C THR A 22 2.54 -21.07 -21.49
N THR A 23 2.81 -21.87 -22.53
CA THR A 23 2.46 -21.52 -23.91
C THR A 23 0.94 -21.53 -24.12
N PHE A 24 0.22 -22.50 -23.57
CA PHE A 24 -1.25 -22.54 -23.65
C PHE A 24 -1.89 -21.34 -22.94
N ASN A 25 -1.37 -20.96 -21.77
CA ASN A 25 -1.82 -19.77 -21.03
C ASN A 25 -1.55 -18.48 -21.81
N LEU A 26 -0.41 -18.37 -22.50
CA LEU A 26 -0.10 -17.21 -23.35
C LEU A 26 -1.02 -17.13 -24.58
N ILE A 27 -1.34 -18.26 -25.22
CA ILE A 27 -2.28 -18.31 -26.34
C ILE A 27 -3.68 -17.94 -25.86
N PHE A 28 -4.15 -18.51 -24.75
CA PHE A 28 -5.45 -18.18 -24.17
C PHE A 28 -5.54 -16.70 -23.78
N PHE A 29 -4.49 -16.16 -23.17
CA PHE A 29 -4.39 -14.74 -22.87
C PHE A 29 -4.45 -13.89 -24.13
N TYR A 30 -3.69 -14.24 -25.18
CA TYR A 30 -3.71 -13.52 -26.46
C TYR A 30 -5.09 -13.56 -27.13
N MET A 31 -5.74 -14.72 -27.17
CA MET A 31 -7.09 -14.86 -27.72
C MET A 31 -8.12 -14.04 -26.93
N THR A 32 -8.05 -14.08 -25.60
CA THR A 32 -8.95 -13.32 -24.72
C THR A 32 -8.71 -11.82 -24.86
N TRP A 33 -7.45 -11.38 -24.89
CA TRP A 33 -7.06 -9.99 -25.10
C TRP A 33 -7.54 -9.44 -26.44
N THR A 34 -7.35 -10.22 -27.51
CA THR A 34 -7.78 -9.85 -28.86
C THR A 34 -9.31 -9.75 -28.92
N THR A 35 -10.02 -10.72 -28.34
CA THR A 35 -11.49 -10.71 -28.26
C THR A 35 -11.99 -9.49 -27.49
N LEU A 36 -11.35 -9.14 -26.37
CA LEU A 36 -11.69 -7.98 -25.56
C LEU A 36 -11.57 -6.67 -26.35
N ILE A 37 -10.46 -6.47 -27.07
CA ILE A 37 -10.25 -5.26 -27.88
C ILE A 37 -11.21 -5.22 -29.08
N LEU A 38 -11.52 -6.37 -29.71
CA LEU A 38 -12.49 -6.40 -30.82
C LEU A 38 -13.92 -6.14 -30.34
N SER A 39 -14.26 -6.54 -29.12
CA SER A 39 -15.62 -6.45 -28.59
C SER A 39 -15.94 -5.10 -27.94
N HIS A 40 -14.92 -4.33 -27.56
CA HIS A 40 -15.09 -3.11 -26.76
C HIS A 40 -14.24 -1.94 -27.26
N SER A 41 -14.76 -0.73 -27.10
CA SER A 41 -14.00 0.48 -27.41
C SER A 41 -12.79 0.63 -26.47
N PRO A 42 -11.68 1.28 -26.92
CA PRO A 42 -10.52 1.55 -26.08
C PRO A 42 -10.86 2.20 -24.73
N PHE A 43 -11.81 3.14 -24.74
CA PHE A 43 -12.33 3.79 -23.54
C PHE A 43 -12.92 2.79 -22.53
N LYS A 44 -13.76 1.84 -22.98
CA LYS A 44 -14.34 0.82 -22.09
C LYS A 44 -13.25 -0.09 -21.52
N VAL A 45 -12.31 -0.52 -22.36
CA VAL A 45 -11.21 -1.39 -21.92
C VAL A 45 -10.35 -0.70 -20.87
N GLU A 46 -10.01 0.58 -21.08
CA GLU A 46 -9.27 1.39 -20.12
C GLU A 46 -10.04 1.53 -18.80
N LEU A 47 -11.29 2.01 -18.86
CA LEU A 47 -12.09 2.31 -17.68
C LEU A 47 -12.36 1.06 -16.82
N PHE A 48 -12.86 0.00 -17.42
CA PHE A 48 -13.16 -1.24 -16.70
C PHE A 48 -11.88 -1.97 -16.29
N GLY A 49 -10.80 -1.85 -17.05
CA GLY A 49 -9.48 -2.37 -16.65
C GLY A 49 -8.96 -1.68 -15.40
N SER A 50 -9.00 -0.35 -15.34
CA SER A 50 -8.62 0.43 -14.15
C SER A 50 -9.47 0.08 -12.93
N ILE A 51 -10.79 -0.01 -13.09
CA ILE A 51 -11.72 -0.40 -12.03
C ILE A 51 -11.40 -1.82 -11.52
N GLY A 52 -11.22 -2.78 -12.44
CA GLY A 52 -10.91 -4.16 -12.10
C GLY A 52 -9.59 -4.29 -11.33
N VAL A 53 -8.54 -3.59 -11.76
CA VAL A 53 -7.26 -3.57 -11.05
C VAL A 53 -7.41 -2.98 -9.65
N ARG A 54 -8.08 -1.83 -9.49
CA ARG A 54 -8.31 -1.21 -8.17
C ARG A 54 -9.13 -2.10 -7.24
N LEU A 55 -10.14 -2.80 -7.76
CA LEU A 55 -10.95 -3.74 -6.98
C LEU A 55 -10.10 -4.91 -6.46
N LEU A 56 -9.31 -5.54 -7.35
CA LEU A 56 -8.57 -6.76 -7.04
C LEU A 56 -7.29 -6.50 -6.23
N PHE A 57 -6.56 -5.43 -6.52
CA PHE A 57 -5.22 -5.19 -5.99
C PHE A 57 -5.16 -4.12 -4.90
N TYR A 58 -6.22 -3.34 -4.69
CA TYR A 58 -6.31 -2.39 -3.58
C TYR A 58 -7.50 -2.68 -2.68
N ILE A 59 -8.73 -2.61 -3.19
CA ILE A 59 -9.95 -2.67 -2.36
C ILE A 59 -10.05 -4.01 -1.63
N LEU A 60 -9.95 -5.12 -2.36
CA LEU A 60 -10.02 -6.46 -1.79
C LEU A 60 -8.93 -6.71 -0.73
N PRO A 61 -7.62 -6.54 -1.03
CA PRO A 61 -6.59 -6.78 -0.02
C PRO A 61 -6.65 -5.79 1.14
N SER A 62 -7.00 -4.52 0.91
CA SER A 62 -7.22 -3.54 1.99
C SER A 62 -8.37 -3.95 2.91
N ALA A 63 -9.49 -4.43 2.35
CA ALA A 63 -10.62 -4.91 3.12
C ALA A 63 -10.28 -6.16 3.94
N LEU A 64 -9.49 -7.09 3.37
CA LEU A 64 -9.02 -8.29 4.08
C LEU A 64 -8.12 -7.93 5.25
N LEU A 65 -7.17 -7.01 5.08
CA LEU A 65 -6.28 -6.55 6.14
C LEU A 65 -7.06 -5.78 7.23
N PHE A 66 -7.98 -4.91 6.84
CA PHE A 66 -8.84 -4.20 7.79
C PHE A 66 -9.73 -5.18 8.59
N LEU A 67 -10.29 -6.20 7.93
CA LEU A 67 -11.09 -7.23 8.59
C LEU A 67 -10.23 -8.08 9.54
N PHE A 68 -9.00 -8.40 9.15
CA PHE A 68 -8.05 -9.11 10.01
C PHE A 68 -7.74 -8.29 11.27
N ASP A 69 -7.49 -6.98 11.15
CA ASP A 69 -7.29 -6.06 12.28
C ASP A 69 -8.50 -6.06 13.23
N ALA A 70 -9.72 -6.05 12.68
CA ALA A 70 -10.96 -6.02 13.45
C ALA A 70 -11.29 -7.35 14.14
N LEU A 71 -11.07 -8.48 13.46
CA LEU A 71 -11.43 -9.82 13.96
C LEU A 71 -10.37 -10.41 14.91
N VAL A 72 -9.09 -10.14 14.64
CA VAL A 72 -7.96 -10.74 15.37
C VAL A 72 -6.99 -9.67 15.89
N PRO A 73 -7.45 -8.71 16.71
CA PRO A 73 -6.62 -7.58 17.17
C PRO A 73 -5.40 -8.04 17.97
N SER A 74 -5.49 -9.15 18.70
CA SER A 74 -4.36 -9.69 19.48
C SER A 74 -3.19 -10.17 18.61
N ALA A 75 -3.45 -10.64 17.40
CA ALA A 75 -2.39 -11.02 16.45
C ALA A 75 -1.92 -9.80 15.65
N ALA A 76 -2.84 -8.93 15.22
CA ALA A 76 -2.52 -7.72 14.49
C ALA A 76 -1.57 -6.79 15.28
N VAL A 77 -1.81 -6.60 16.58
CA VAL A 77 -0.93 -5.81 17.47
C VAL A 77 0.51 -6.32 17.49
N LEU A 78 0.74 -7.62 17.32
CA LEU A 78 2.10 -8.18 17.33
C LEU A 78 2.83 -7.91 16.01
N LEU A 79 2.10 -7.68 14.93
CA LEU A 79 2.65 -7.47 13.60
C LEU A 79 2.71 -5.98 13.22
N LYS A 80 1.91 -5.13 13.86
CA LYS A 80 1.90 -3.68 13.64
C LYS A 80 3.07 -2.99 14.31
N ALA A 81 3.61 -1.97 13.63
CA ALA A 81 4.78 -1.23 14.09
C ALA A 81 4.56 -0.53 15.46
N HIS A 82 3.37 0.03 15.70
CA HIS A 82 3.01 0.70 16.95
C HIS A 82 2.04 -0.12 17.83
N GLY A 83 1.97 -1.43 17.60
CA GLY A 83 1.12 -2.33 18.37
C GLY A 83 -0.34 -1.87 18.47
N GLU A 84 -0.80 -1.57 19.69
CA GLU A 84 -2.19 -1.17 19.98
C GLU A 84 -2.57 0.18 19.38
N HIS A 85 -1.61 1.11 19.27
CA HIS A 85 -1.80 2.44 18.67
C HIS A 85 -1.94 2.38 17.14
N GLY A 86 -1.41 1.34 16.52
CA GLY A 86 -1.56 1.09 15.08
C GLY A 86 -2.91 0.46 14.69
N LEU A 87 -3.75 0.07 15.66
CA LEU A 87 -5.06 -0.51 15.35
C LEU A 87 -6.08 0.58 14.98
N PRO A 88 -6.87 0.41 13.91
CA PRO A 88 -7.88 1.38 13.51
C PRO A 88 -8.93 1.64 14.61
N THR A 89 -9.33 0.61 15.36
CA THR A 89 -10.32 0.68 16.45
C THR A 89 -9.72 0.91 17.85
N GLY A 90 -8.39 0.90 18.00
CA GLY A 90 -7.69 0.82 19.29
C GLY A 90 -7.84 -0.56 19.97
N SER A 91 -7.17 -0.78 21.11
CA SER A 91 -7.10 -2.11 21.75
C SER A 91 -8.40 -2.60 22.41
N LYS A 92 -9.34 -1.70 22.66
CA LYS A 92 -10.67 -2.06 23.18
C LYS A 92 -11.55 -2.49 22.01
N ARG A 93 -12.07 -3.73 22.04
CA ARG A 93 -13.12 -4.29 21.15
C ARG A 93 -14.42 -3.46 21.18
N ARG A 94 -14.38 -2.22 20.71
CA ARG A 94 -15.55 -1.42 20.37
C ARG A 94 -15.64 -1.48 18.85
N GLY A 95 -16.84 -1.79 18.34
CA GLY A 95 -17.07 -1.96 16.90
C GLY A 95 -16.64 -0.73 16.08
N VAL A 96 -16.61 -0.92 14.77
CA VAL A 96 -16.19 0.09 13.77
C VAL A 96 -16.80 1.45 14.12
N ARG A 97 -15.93 2.43 14.44
CA ARG A 97 -16.37 3.78 14.82
C ARG A 97 -16.87 4.53 13.58
N GLY A 98 -17.79 5.48 13.77
CA GLY A 98 -18.26 6.35 12.68
C GLY A 98 -17.13 7.11 11.96
N ARG A 99 -16.01 7.35 12.66
CA ARG A 99 -14.78 7.92 12.08
C ARG A 99 -14.12 7.00 11.04
N GLU A 100 -14.06 5.69 11.29
CA GLU A 100 -13.50 4.70 10.36
C GLU A 100 -14.40 4.55 9.13
N LEU A 101 -15.73 4.51 9.33
CA LEU A 101 -16.69 4.51 8.22
C LEU A 101 -16.56 5.77 7.36
N LYS A 102 -16.33 6.93 7.98
CA LYS A 102 -16.03 8.18 7.26
C LYS A 102 -14.76 7.99 6.41
N VAL A 103 -13.67 7.48 6.99
CA VAL A 103 -12.40 7.29 6.28
C VAL A 103 -12.57 6.36 5.09
N VAL A 104 -13.20 5.20 5.30
CA VAL A 104 -13.49 4.21 4.26
C VAL A 104 -14.39 4.81 3.17
N GLY A 105 -15.45 5.51 3.55
CA GLY A 105 -16.37 6.15 2.60
C GLY A 105 -15.69 7.20 1.71
N TRP A 106 -14.87 8.08 2.31
CA TRP A 106 -14.09 9.07 1.55
C TRP A 106 -12.99 8.43 0.70
N SER A 107 -12.37 7.37 1.19
CA SER A 107 -11.39 6.56 0.43
C SER A 107 -12.01 6.00 -0.85
N PHE A 108 -13.20 5.38 -0.75
CA PHE A 108 -13.95 4.91 -1.92
C PHE A 108 -14.37 6.05 -2.85
N LEU A 109 -14.85 7.16 -2.29
CA LEU A 109 -15.24 8.32 -3.09
C LEU A 109 -14.05 8.90 -3.86
N ASN A 110 -12.87 8.99 -3.24
CA ASN A 110 -11.65 9.46 -3.87
C ASN A 110 -11.20 8.53 -5.01
N ILE A 111 -11.27 7.21 -4.83
CA ILE A 111 -11.02 6.25 -5.92
C ILE A 111 -12.00 6.48 -7.07
N PHE A 112 -13.30 6.62 -6.77
CA PHE A 112 -14.31 6.92 -7.76
C PHE A 112 -14.04 8.23 -8.51
N ILE A 113 -13.70 9.31 -7.78
CA ILE A 113 -13.35 10.62 -8.36
C ILE A 113 -12.12 10.48 -9.27
N SER A 114 -11.09 9.76 -8.86
CA SER A 114 -9.89 9.53 -9.69
C SER A 114 -10.24 8.82 -11.00
N ILE A 115 -11.08 7.79 -10.94
CA ILE A 115 -11.55 7.05 -12.12
C ILE A 115 -12.43 7.94 -13.00
N ALA A 116 -13.31 8.75 -12.40
CA ALA A 116 -14.16 9.70 -13.13
C ALA A 116 -13.34 10.80 -13.82
N VAL A 117 -12.28 11.30 -13.16
CA VAL A 117 -11.33 12.25 -13.76
C VAL A 117 -10.59 11.61 -14.93
N GLN A 118 -10.09 10.38 -14.78
CA GLN A 118 -9.47 9.63 -15.88
C GLN A 118 -10.44 9.49 -17.07
N ALA A 119 -11.68 9.06 -16.80
CA ALA A 119 -12.72 8.92 -17.83
C ALA A 119 -13.05 10.27 -18.52
N THR A 120 -13.09 11.35 -17.76
CA THR A 120 -13.37 12.70 -18.26
C THR A 120 -12.23 13.17 -19.18
N ILE A 121 -10.98 13.00 -18.75
CA ILE A 121 -9.80 13.34 -19.55
C ILE A 121 -9.84 12.58 -20.88
N GLU A 122 -10.11 11.29 -20.85
CA GLU A 122 -10.13 10.46 -22.05
C GLU A 122 -11.31 10.83 -22.98
N THR A 123 -12.48 11.11 -22.41
CA THR A 123 -13.65 11.57 -23.17
C THR A 123 -13.38 12.92 -23.86
N LEU A 124 -12.74 13.87 -23.17
CA LEU A 124 -12.37 15.16 -23.75
C LEU A 124 -11.31 15.00 -24.85
N ARG A 125 -10.30 14.15 -24.62
CA ARG A 125 -9.24 13.90 -25.60
C ARG A 125 -9.76 13.28 -26.89
N ILE A 126 -10.65 12.29 -26.79
CA ILE A 126 -11.23 11.61 -27.96
C ILE A 126 -12.32 12.49 -28.61
N GLY A 127 -13.27 12.98 -27.82
CA GLY A 127 -14.48 13.64 -28.34
C GLY A 127 -14.26 15.08 -28.76
N TYR A 128 -13.61 15.89 -27.91
CA TYR A 128 -13.45 17.33 -28.15
C TYR A 128 -12.18 17.64 -28.94
N PHE A 129 -11.04 17.07 -28.52
CA PHE A 129 -9.75 17.34 -29.17
C PHE A 129 -9.45 16.42 -30.37
N ASN A 130 -10.32 15.43 -30.64
CA ASN A 130 -10.16 14.44 -31.72
C ASN A 130 -8.77 13.78 -31.75
N THR A 131 -8.21 13.52 -30.56
CA THR A 131 -6.91 12.87 -30.38
C THR A 131 -7.08 11.38 -30.11
N ARG A 132 -6.01 10.60 -30.33
CA ARG A 132 -5.98 9.17 -29.99
C ARG A 132 -6.04 8.96 -28.48
N SER A 133 -6.52 7.79 -28.06
CA SER A 133 -6.56 7.34 -26.66
C SER A 133 -5.25 7.58 -25.91
N ALA A 134 -5.35 7.98 -24.64
CA ALA A 134 -4.22 8.41 -23.83
C ALA A 134 -3.25 7.25 -23.59
N LEU A 135 -3.84 6.09 -23.31
CA LEU A 135 -3.16 4.81 -23.22
C LEU A 135 -3.24 4.07 -24.56
N LYS A 136 -2.19 3.31 -24.87
CA LYS A 136 -2.14 2.52 -26.11
C LYS A 136 -2.92 1.23 -25.90
N VAL A 137 -4.15 1.18 -26.40
CA VAL A 137 -4.94 -0.06 -26.53
C VAL A 137 -4.67 -0.65 -27.92
N SER A 138 -3.91 -1.74 -27.98
CA SER A 138 -3.51 -2.38 -29.25
C SER A 138 -3.54 -3.91 -29.16
N PHE A 139 -3.79 -4.55 -30.30
CA PHE A 139 -3.71 -6.01 -30.45
C PHE A 139 -2.29 -6.55 -30.24
N SER A 140 -1.28 -5.72 -30.54
CA SER A 140 0.12 -6.08 -30.36
C SER A 140 0.47 -6.03 -28.87
N ILE A 141 0.38 -7.20 -28.22
CA ILE A 141 0.93 -7.39 -26.89
C ILE A 141 2.43 -7.05 -26.97
N PRO A 142 2.99 -6.29 -26.02
CA PRO A 142 4.45 -6.12 -25.93
C PRO A 142 5.07 -7.48 -25.58
N ILE A 143 5.35 -8.30 -26.59
CA ILE A 143 5.87 -9.67 -26.45
C ILE A 143 7.28 -9.66 -25.84
N ILE A 144 8.02 -8.54 -26.00
CA ILE A 144 9.36 -8.36 -25.43
C ILE A 144 9.21 -7.90 -23.97
N PRO A 145 9.50 -8.77 -22.98
CA PRO A 145 9.31 -8.43 -21.56
C PRO A 145 10.21 -7.27 -21.13
N TRP A 146 11.35 -7.10 -21.79
CA TRP A 146 12.29 -5.99 -21.54
C TRP A 146 11.65 -4.62 -21.75
N ASN A 147 10.81 -4.45 -22.77
CA ASN A 147 10.13 -3.18 -23.02
C ASN A 147 9.09 -2.87 -21.93
N ILE A 148 8.39 -3.90 -21.45
CA ILE A 148 7.47 -3.76 -20.31
C ILE A 148 8.27 -3.35 -19.08
N ALA A 149 9.35 -4.06 -18.75
CA ALA A 149 10.18 -3.77 -17.58
C ALA A 149 10.78 -2.36 -17.63
N PHE A 150 11.30 -1.93 -18.78
CA PHE A 150 11.84 -0.59 -18.96
C PHE A 150 10.75 0.48 -18.79
N HIS A 151 9.58 0.31 -19.42
CA HIS A 151 8.46 1.25 -19.25
C HIS A 151 7.95 1.28 -17.81
N LEU A 152 7.89 0.13 -17.12
CA LEU A 152 7.52 0.04 -15.70
C LEU A 152 8.52 0.79 -14.82
N ALA A 153 9.82 0.59 -15.04
CA ALA A 153 10.85 1.31 -14.30
C ALA A 153 10.76 2.82 -14.52
N CYS A 154 10.62 3.27 -15.77
CA CYS A 154 10.46 4.68 -16.10
C CYS A 154 9.21 5.30 -15.48
N VAL A 155 8.04 4.65 -15.58
CA VAL A 155 6.80 5.21 -15.03
C VAL A 155 6.82 5.26 -13.50
N LEU A 156 7.38 4.24 -12.84
CA LEU A 156 7.50 4.22 -11.38
C LEU A 156 8.47 5.30 -10.88
N LEU A 157 9.60 5.50 -11.56
CA LEU A 157 10.54 6.57 -11.23
C LEU A 157 9.94 7.96 -11.43
N LEU A 158 9.20 8.16 -12.54
CA LEU A 158 8.49 9.42 -12.77
C LEU A 158 7.39 9.66 -11.74
N ARG A 159 6.65 8.61 -11.34
CA ARG A 159 5.68 8.68 -10.23
C ARG A 159 6.37 9.10 -8.94
N GLU A 160 7.49 8.48 -8.57
CA GLU A 160 8.25 8.81 -7.35
C GLU A 160 8.65 10.29 -7.33
N ILE A 161 9.28 10.79 -8.41
CA ILE A 161 9.72 12.18 -8.51
C ILE A 161 8.54 13.15 -8.43
N LEU A 162 7.47 12.86 -9.17
CA LEU A 162 6.29 13.71 -9.25
C LEU A 162 5.51 13.73 -7.93
N ALA A 163 5.30 12.57 -7.31
CA ALA A 163 4.65 12.43 -6.01
C ALA A 163 5.42 13.20 -4.94
N TYR A 164 6.74 12.97 -4.85
CA TYR A 164 7.59 13.69 -3.92
C TYR A 164 7.52 15.22 -4.11
N THR A 165 7.60 15.68 -5.36
CA THR A 165 7.58 17.12 -5.68
C THR A 165 6.25 17.76 -5.28
N ILE A 166 5.12 17.12 -5.62
CA ILE A 166 3.79 17.64 -5.26
C ILE A 166 3.60 17.59 -3.74
N HIS A 167 3.96 16.48 -3.11
CA HIS A 167 3.76 16.30 -1.68
C HIS A 167 4.56 17.34 -0.88
N ARG A 168 5.86 17.49 -1.17
CA ARG A 168 6.71 18.46 -0.47
C ARG A 168 6.36 19.92 -0.80
N PHE A 169 6.23 20.27 -2.09
CA PHE A 169 6.16 21.68 -2.50
C PHE A 169 4.73 22.21 -2.71
N ILE A 170 3.71 21.36 -2.69
CA ILE A 170 2.31 21.76 -2.82
C ILE A 170 1.51 21.41 -1.57
N LEU A 171 1.57 20.15 -1.11
CA LEU A 171 0.79 19.70 0.06
C LEU A 171 1.36 20.17 1.40
N HIS A 172 2.62 20.62 1.44
CA HIS A 172 3.27 21.14 2.66
C HIS A 172 3.86 22.54 2.48
N ASN A 173 3.33 23.33 1.56
CA ASN A 173 3.86 24.66 1.26
C ASN A 173 2.88 25.78 1.63
N ASP A 174 3.24 26.57 2.64
CA ASP A 174 2.38 27.65 3.15
C ASP A 174 2.74 29.05 2.60
N LYS A 175 3.68 29.11 1.65
CA LYS A 175 4.19 30.38 1.10
C LYS A 175 3.13 31.14 0.31
N TYR A 176 2.37 30.46 -0.54
CA TYR A 176 1.38 31.07 -1.42
C TYR A 176 -0.04 30.80 -0.94
N ARG A 177 -1.00 31.68 -1.25
CA ARG A 177 -2.40 31.55 -0.80
C ARG A 177 -3.05 30.22 -1.21
N ILE A 178 -2.82 29.79 -2.45
CA ILE A 178 -3.39 28.55 -2.99
C ILE A 178 -2.75 27.33 -2.32
N THR A 179 -1.42 27.29 -2.21
CA THR A 179 -0.71 26.16 -1.61
C THR A 179 -0.99 26.07 -0.12
N ARG A 180 -1.11 27.20 0.60
CA ARG A 180 -1.56 27.23 2.00
C ARG A 180 -2.95 26.64 2.19
N TYR A 181 -3.88 26.94 1.28
CA TYR A 181 -5.21 26.33 1.32
C TYR A 181 -5.14 24.81 1.14
N ILE A 182 -4.41 24.33 0.13
CA ILE A 182 -4.23 22.89 -0.12
C ILE A 182 -3.52 22.20 1.05
N SER A 183 -2.47 22.82 1.58
CA SER A 183 -1.72 22.37 2.76
C SER A 183 -2.62 22.25 3.98
N SER A 184 -3.45 23.26 4.25
CA SER A 184 -4.40 23.21 5.36
C SER A 184 -5.42 22.06 5.21
N LEU A 185 -5.85 21.73 3.99
CA LEU A 185 -6.73 20.60 3.73
C LEU A 185 -6.03 19.27 4.03
N HIS A 186 -4.81 19.08 3.51
CA HIS A 186 -4.03 17.88 3.74
C HIS A 186 -3.72 17.67 5.23
N GLN A 187 -3.36 18.74 5.95
CA GLN A 187 -3.12 18.71 7.39
C GLN A 187 -4.37 18.34 8.19
N THR A 188 -5.51 18.96 7.88
CA THR A 188 -6.76 18.74 8.63
C THR A 188 -7.45 17.42 8.32
N TRP A 189 -7.19 16.83 7.15
CA TRP A 189 -7.77 15.55 6.75
C TRP A 189 -6.79 14.41 7.02
N TYR A 190 -5.70 14.34 6.28
CA TYR A 190 -4.74 13.24 6.35
C TYR A 190 -3.95 13.24 7.67
N HIS A 191 -3.30 14.35 8.06
CA HIS A 191 -2.54 14.41 9.33
C HIS A 191 -3.41 14.47 10.60
N SER A 192 -4.73 14.54 10.47
CA SER A 192 -5.62 14.32 11.61
C SER A 192 -5.67 12.84 12.04
N LEU A 193 -5.25 11.93 11.17
CA LEU A 193 -5.22 10.50 11.45
C LEU A 193 -4.16 10.21 12.51
N HIS A 194 -4.51 9.31 13.44
CA HIS A 194 -3.60 8.88 14.49
C HIS A 194 -2.62 7.80 14.02
N ALA A 195 -3.04 6.94 13.08
CA ALA A 195 -2.20 5.87 12.54
C ALA A 195 -2.64 5.50 11.12
N PRO A 196 -1.72 5.02 10.27
CA PRO A 196 -2.07 4.50 8.96
C PRO A 196 -2.69 3.10 9.09
N TYR A 197 -3.70 2.83 8.26
CA TYR A 197 -4.26 1.51 8.01
C TYR A 197 -4.68 1.45 6.53
N PRO A 198 -4.83 0.28 5.90
CA PRO A 198 -4.84 0.16 4.43
C PRO A 198 -5.77 1.14 3.70
N SER A 199 -6.96 1.41 4.23
CA SER A 199 -7.94 2.33 3.65
C SER A 199 -7.52 3.81 3.68
N THR A 200 -6.55 4.19 4.53
CA THR A 200 -6.07 5.58 4.62
C THR A 200 -5.21 5.99 3.42
N ALA A 201 -4.74 5.05 2.60
CA ALA A 201 -3.96 5.33 1.40
C ALA A 201 -4.67 6.26 0.41
N HIS A 202 -6.00 6.18 0.35
CA HIS A 202 -6.85 7.03 -0.48
C HIS A 202 -7.71 8.02 0.33
N TYR A 203 -7.46 8.14 1.63
CA TYR A 203 -8.18 9.09 2.47
C TYR A 203 -7.45 10.42 2.55
N ASP A 204 -8.05 11.43 1.94
CA ASP A 204 -7.69 12.82 2.11
C ASP A 204 -8.86 13.69 1.60
N HIS A 205 -8.78 15.00 1.74
CA HIS A 205 -9.66 15.88 0.99
C HIS A 205 -9.48 15.64 -0.53
N PRO A 206 -10.55 15.64 -1.34
CA PRO A 206 -10.46 15.28 -2.76
C PRO A 206 -9.42 16.07 -3.57
N ILE A 207 -9.19 17.35 -3.22
CA ILE A 207 -8.19 18.21 -3.88
C ILE A 207 -6.75 17.71 -3.61
N PRO A 208 -6.25 17.67 -2.35
CA PRO A 208 -5.00 17.01 -2.01
C PRO A 208 -4.86 15.60 -2.58
N TYR A 209 -5.89 14.76 -2.48
CA TYR A 209 -5.88 13.40 -3.02
C TYR A 209 -5.62 13.36 -4.54
N LEU A 210 -6.32 14.21 -5.30
CA LEU A 210 -6.12 14.28 -6.75
C LEU A 210 -4.70 14.71 -7.09
N LEU A 211 -4.15 15.67 -6.34
CA LEU A 211 -2.80 16.18 -6.56
C LEU A 211 -1.72 15.19 -6.12
N GLY A 212 -1.85 14.58 -4.94
CA GLY A 212 -0.84 13.72 -4.32
C GLY A 212 -0.84 12.28 -4.81
N ASN A 213 -2.00 11.75 -5.22
CA ASN A 213 -2.13 10.35 -5.63
C ASN A 213 -2.52 10.21 -7.10
N ALA A 214 -3.63 10.84 -7.51
CA ALA A 214 -4.20 10.61 -8.85
C ALA A 214 -3.29 11.15 -9.97
N VAL A 215 -2.80 12.38 -9.82
CA VAL A 215 -1.92 13.03 -10.81
C VAL A 215 -0.57 12.29 -10.93
N PRO A 216 0.19 12.02 -9.85
CA PRO A 216 1.43 11.25 -9.91
C PRO A 216 1.26 9.85 -10.47
N THR A 217 0.09 9.25 -10.28
CA THR A 217 -0.18 7.91 -10.81
C THR A 217 -0.52 7.95 -12.30
N LEU A 218 -1.43 8.85 -12.72
CA LEU A 218 -1.96 8.88 -14.09
C LEU A 218 -1.06 9.64 -15.06
N LEU A 219 -0.51 10.80 -14.66
CA LEU A 219 0.20 11.70 -15.58
C LEU A 219 1.44 11.05 -16.21
N PRO A 220 2.33 10.35 -15.47
CA PRO A 220 3.46 9.66 -16.08
C PRO A 220 3.04 8.55 -17.05
N ALA A 221 1.98 7.81 -16.74
CA ALA A 221 1.48 6.73 -17.59
C ALA A 221 0.94 7.26 -18.93
N VAL A 222 0.24 8.40 -18.90
CA VAL A 222 -0.25 9.10 -20.09
C VAL A 222 0.91 9.71 -20.87
N PHE A 223 1.88 10.34 -20.19
CA PHE A 223 3.06 10.95 -20.81
C PHE A 223 3.89 9.92 -21.60
N LEU A 224 4.13 8.75 -21.01
CA LEU A 224 4.82 7.63 -21.66
C LEU A 224 3.95 6.85 -22.64
N ARG A 225 2.65 7.16 -22.73
CA ARG A 225 1.65 6.46 -23.56
C ARG A 225 1.72 4.95 -23.40
N LEU A 226 1.64 4.49 -22.16
CA LEU A 226 1.80 3.08 -21.83
C LEU A 226 0.79 2.21 -22.59
N HIS A 227 1.23 1.00 -22.95
CA HIS A 227 0.32 -0.04 -23.41
C HIS A 227 -0.63 -0.42 -22.28
N MET A 228 -1.90 -0.69 -22.57
CA MET A 228 -2.91 -0.97 -21.54
C MET A 228 -2.50 -2.12 -20.59
N ILE A 229 -1.85 -3.17 -21.11
CA ILE A 229 -1.31 -4.26 -20.27
C ILE A 229 -0.21 -3.74 -19.32
N THR A 230 0.73 -2.93 -19.81
CA THR A 230 1.79 -2.33 -18.99
C THR A 230 1.20 -1.38 -17.96
N TYR A 231 0.18 -0.61 -18.32
CA TYR A 231 -0.55 0.25 -17.41
C TYR A 231 -1.30 -0.55 -16.34
N ALA A 232 -1.96 -1.66 -16.69
CA ALA A 232 -2.62 -2.53 -15.72
C ALA A 232 -1.61 -3.16 -14.74
N MET A 233 -0.44 -3.60 -15.22
CA MET A 233 0.65 -4.09 -14.37
C MET A 233 1.17 -2.99 -13.43
N TYR A 234 1.44 -1.79 -13.96
CA TYR A 234 1.84 -0.64 -13.18
C TYR A 234 0.81 -0.28 -12.10
N MET A 235 -0.46 -0.19 -12.46
CA MET A 235 -1.55 0.08 -11.52
C MET A 235 -1.68 -1.02 -10.46
N SER A 236 -1.42 -2.27 -10.81
CA SER A 236 -1.43 -3.39 -9.86
C SER A 236 -0.29 -3.27 -8.85
N ILE A 237 0.93 -2.93 -9.32
CA ILE A 237 2.09 -2.69 -8.46
C ILE A 237 1.80 -1.52 -7.50
N VAL A 238 1.33 -0.39 -8.03
CA VAL A 238 0.99 0.79 -7.21
C VAL A 238 -0.13 0.49 -6.21
N SER A 239 -1.16 -0.25 -6.61
CA SER A 239 -2.29 -0.61 -5.73
C SER A 239 -1.86 -1.52 -4.58
N LEU A 240 -0.98 -2.49 -4.86
CA LEU A 240 -0.42 -3.37 -3.84
C LEU A 240 0.54 -2.59 -2.93
N GLU A 241 1.39 -1.75 -3.51
CA GLU A 241 2.26 -0.84 -2.76
C GLU A 241 1.43 0.02 -1.79
N GLU A 242 0.41 0.72 -2.27
CA GLU A 242 -0.49 1.56 -1.45
C GLU A 242 -1.13 0.75 -0.31
N THR A 243 -1.60 -0.47 -0.60
CA THR A 243 -2.18 -1.34 0.41
C THR A 243 -1.17 -1.68 1.52
N LEU A 244 0.06 -2.03 1.14
CA LEU A 244 1.09 -2.48 2.08
C LEU A 244 1.77 -1.31 2.81
N ALA A 245 2.01 -0.20 2.11
CA ALA A 245 2.58 1.03 2.64
C ALA A 245 1.71 1.64 3.74
N TYR A 246 0.40 1.58 3.58
CA TYR A 246 -0.52 2.13 4.57
C TYR A 246 -1.01 1.09 5.56
N SER A 247 -0.56 -0.16 5.47
CA SER A 247 -1.06 -1.25 6.30
C SER A 247 -0.74 -1.08 7.81
N GLY A 248 0.34 -0.36 8.13
CA GLY A 248 0.85 -0.19 9.49
C GLY A 248 1.60 -1.42 10.03
N TYR A 249 1.88 -2.41 9.18
CA TYR A 249 2.61 -3.61 9.55
C TYR A 249 4.12 -3.42 9.45
N SER A 250 4.85 -3.96 10.42
CA SER A 250 6.30 -3.81 10.56
C SER A 250 7.12 -4.74 9.64
N ALA A 251 6.57 -5.90 9.29
CA ALA A 251 7.17 -6.87 8.39
C ALA A 251 6.14 -7.32 7.35
N MET A 252 6.42 -7.07 6.08
CA MET A 252 5.55 -7.42 4.97
C MET A 252 6.31 -8.23 3.89
N PRO A 253 5.65 -9.16 3.18
CA PRO A 253 6.30 -9.98 2.16
C PRO A 253 7.04 -9.20 1.07
N MET A 254 6.62 -7.95 0.83
CA MET A 254 7.22 -7.06 -0.17
C MET A 254 8.44 -6.27 0.33
N ASP A 255 8.85 -6.41 1.59
CA ASP A 255 10.04 -5.73 2.13
C ASP A 255 11.32 -6.10 1.35
N PHE A 256 11.36 -7.29 0.75
CA PHE A 256 12.45 -7.73 -0.11
C PHE A 256 12.42 -7.10 -1.51
N PHE A 257 11.24 -6.77 -2.06
CA PHE A 257 11.07 -6.32 -3.45
C PHE A 257 10.90 -4.80 -3.61
N LEU A 258 10.37 -4.10 -2.59
CA LEU A 258 10.01 -2.67 -2.66
C LEU A 258 10.77 -1.82 -1.63
N LEU A 259 12.07 -2.05 -1.45
CA LEU A 259 12.91 -1.26 -0.52
C LEU A 259 12.31 -1.21 0.90
N GLY A 260 12.53 -2.29 1.67
CA GLY A 260 11.95 -2.56 2.98
C GLY A 260 11.67 -1.35 3.88
N GLY A 261 10.57 -1.44 4.63
CA GLY A 261 10.17 -0.39 5.56
C GLY A 261 9.38 0.78 4.95
N ILE A 262 8.74 0.60 3.78
CA ILE A 262 7.79 1.59 3.22
C ILE A 262 6.73 1.95 4.25
N ALA A 263 6.14 0.97 4.93
CA ALA A 263 5.09 1.22 5.91
C ALA A 263 5.55 2.13 7.06
N ARG A 264 6.78 1.91 7.53
CA ARG A 264 7.42 2.74 8.56
C ARG A 264 7.67 4.17 8.06
N ARG A 265 8.01 4.36 6.79
CA ARG A 265 8.22 5.70 6.20
C ARG A 265 6.92 6.50 6.15
N VAL A 266 5.84 5.90 5.66
CA VAL A 266 4.50 6.51 5.61
C VAL A 266 4.02 6.88 7.02
N GLU A 267 4.24 6.00 7.97
CA GLU A 267 3.88 6.22 9.36
C GLU A 267 4.67 7.36 10.00
N LYS A 268 6.00 7.38 9.85
CA LYS A 268 6.84 8.49 10.33
C LYS A 268 6.43 9.82 9.71
N HIS A 269 6.09 9.84 8.43
CA HIS A 269 5.60 11.04 7.77
C HIS A 269 4.30 11.53 8.39
N LEU A 270 3.33 10.62 8.59
CA LEU A 270 2.03 10.95 9.17
C LEU A 270 2.18 11.56 10.57
N LEU A 271 2.97 10.92 11.43
CA LEU A 271 3.16 11.31 12.83
C LEU A 271 3.95 12.62 12.96
N ASN A 272 5.00 12.82 12.17
CA ASN A 272 5.87 14.00 12.24
C ASN A 272 5.38 15.19 11.40
N ARG A 273 4.11 15.21 10.98
CA ARG A 273 3.39 16.35 10.35
C ARG A 273 4.25 17.23 9.43
N ALA A 274 4.83 16.63 8.38
CA ALA A 274 5.65 17.29 7.36
C ALA A 274 7.16 17.42 7.61
N ALA A 275 7.74 16.76 8.62
CA ALA A 275 9.20 16.81 8.83
C ALA A 275 10.01 16.14 7.70
N GLY A 276 9.43 15.20 6.95
CA GLY A 276 10.13 14.44 5.91
C GLY A 276 9.35 13.22 5.40
N ASN A 277 10.01 12.37 4.61
CA ASN A 277 9.47 11.15 3.99
C ASN A 277 8.25 11.43 3.08
N PHE A 278 8.40 12.33 2.10
CA PHE A 278 7.32 12.74 1.20
C PHE A 278 7.10 11.78 0.01
N GLY A 279 8.12 11.03 -0.37
CA GLY A 279 8.14 10.13 -1.51
C GLY A 279 7.53 8.76 -1.19
N PRO A 280 6.78 8.15 -2.13
CA PRO A 280 6.24 6.79 -1.97
C PRO A 280 7.29 5.73 -1.65
N TRP A 281 8.44 5.76 -2.34
CA TRP A 281 9.53 4.81 -2.12
C TRP A 281 10.63 5.36 -1.21
N GLY A 282 10.75 6.68 -1.09
CA GLY A 282 11.77 7.36 -0.29
C GLY A 282 13.10 7.54 -1.03
N ILE A 283 13.15 7.26 -2.34
CA ILE A 283 14.35 7.49 -3.15
C ILE A 283 14.60 8.99 -3.31
N ALA A 284 13.53 9.74 -3.58
CA ALA A 284 13.60 11.19 -3.68
C ALA A 284 13.95 11.83 -2.32
N ASP A 285 13.42 11.30 -1.22
CA ASP A 285 13.76 11.78 0.13
C ASP A 285 15.22 11.52 0.50
N TRP A 286 15.78 10.39 0.08
CA TRP A 286 17.19 10.10 0.27
C TRP A 286 18.07 11.08 -0.51
N PHE A 287 17.76 11.30 -1.80
CA PHE A 287 18.52 12.22 -2.64
C PHE A 287 18.43 13.68 -2.17
N CYS A 288 17.26 14.10 -1.71
CA CYS A 288 17.01 15.47 -1.25
C CYS A 288 17.23 15.68 0.26
N GLN A 289 17.74 14.68 0.98
CA GLN A 289 18.02 14.72 2.42
C GLN A 289 16.80 15.12 3.27
N THR A 290 15.63 14.58 2.92
CA THR A 290 14.37 14.71 3.68
C THR A 290 13.91 13.40 4.30
N THR A 291 14.82 12.45 4.48
CA THR A 291 14.52 11.19 5.16
C THR A 291 14.56 11.38 6.67
N ILE A 292 13.51 10.98 7.37
CA ILE A 292 13.47 11.05 8.85
C ILE A 292 14.15 9.80 9.43
N SER A 293 15.23 10.00 10.20
CA SER A 293 15.92 8.92 10.91
C SER A 293 15.04 8.32 12.03
N GLU A 294 15.48 7.23 12.66
CA GLU A 294 14.74 6.65 13.81
C GLU A 294 14.78 7.59 15.02
N GLU A 295 15.96 8.13 15.33
CA GLU A 295 16.18 9.03 16.47
C GLU A 295 15.43 10.36 16.30
N GLU A 296 15.49 10.98 15.11
CA GLU A 296 14.75 12.23 14.85
C GLU A 296 13.24 12.04 14.89
N GLY A 297 12.75 10.90 14.40
CA GLY A 297 11.33 10.59 14.40
C GLY A 297 10.78 10.41 15.80
N GLU A 298 11.52 9.74 16.69
CA GLU A 298 11.12 9.56 18.10
C GLU A 298 11.20 10.87 18.88
N ALA A 299 12.24 11.68 18.67
CA ALA A 299 12.38 12.99 19.31
C ALA A 299 11.22 13.93 18.97
N LEU A 300 10.85 14.02 17.68
CA LEU A 300 9.76 14.87 17.21
C LEU A 300 8.39 14.42 17.75
N ILE A 301 8.15 13.12 17.83
CA ILE A 301 6.90 12.59 18.43
C ILE A 301 6.83 12.97 19.91
N THR A 302 7.93 12.78 20.65
CA THR A 302 8.00 13.07 22.10
C THR A 302 7.77 14.56 22.38
N GLU A 303 8.38 15.46 21.59
CA GLU A 303 8.14 16.91 21.70
C GLU A 303 6.68 17.30 21.46
N THR A 304 5.97 16.60 20.56
CA THR A 304 4.55 16.87 20.30
C THR A 304 3.60 16.27 21.33
N GLU A 305 4.00 15.21 22.03
CA GLU A 305 3.21 14.59 23.10
C GLU A 305 3.31 15.37 24.42
N ASP A 306 4.46 15.99 24.72
CA ASP A 306 4.63 16.85 25.91
C ASP A 306 3.75 18.12 25.88
N GLU A 307 3.21 18.52 24.72
CA GLU A 307 2.19 19.59 24.62
C GLU A 307 0.74 19.11 24.89
N GLY A 308 0.51 17.80 25.06
CA GLY A 308 -0.83 17.24 25.30
C GLY A 308 -0.85 15.82 25.87
N ASP A 309 -0.90 15.74 27.21
CA ASP A 309 -1.04 14.56 28.08
C ASP A 309 0.20 13.65 28.29
N GLU A 310 0.32 13.13 29.53
CA GLU A 310 1.48 12.44 30.12
C GLU A 310 2.14 11.31 29.28
N PRO A 311 3.47 11.11 29.43
CA PRO A 311 4.26 10.25 28.56
C PRO A 311 3.94 8.77 28.76
N THR A 312 3.57 8.09 27.67
CA THR A 312 3.63 6.61 27.61
C THR A 312 4.88 6.25 26.80
N PRO A 313 5.87 5.54 27.37
CA PRO A 313 7.16 5.38 26.72
C PRO A 313 7.02 4.55 25.43
N VAL A 314 7.39 5.16 24.31
CA VAL A 314 7.60 4.50 23.01
C VAL A 314 8.77 3.53 23.18
N LEU A 315 8.47 2.26 23.48
CA LEU A 315 9.49 1.24 23.68
C LEU A 315 9.60 0.33 22.45
N ARG A 316 10.85 0.20 21.99
CA ARG A 316 11.41 -0.81 21.09
C ARG A 316 10.52 -2.05 20.99
N GLY A 317 9.82 -2.20 19.86
CA GLY A 317 8.89 -3.31 19.62
C GLY A 317 9.50 -4.71 19.82
N LYS A 318 10.84 -4.83 19.75
CA LYS A 318 11.57 -6.06 20.04
C LYS A 318 11.64 -6.39 21.53
N GLU A 319 11.82 -5.40 22.39
CA GLU A 319 11.87 -5.58 23.85
C GLU A 319 10.46 -5.84 24.42
N ILE A 320 9.44 -5.18 23.86
CA ILE A 320 8.02 -5.48 24.17
C ILE A 320 7.66 -6.90 23.71
N PHE A 321 8.15 -7.34 22.55
CA PHE A 321 7.94 -8.70 22.05
C PHE A 321 8.53 -9.74 22.99
N GLU A 322 9.79 -9.57 23.39
CA GLU A 322 10.46 -10.47 24.33
C GLU A 322 9.76 -10.48 25.71
N ALA A 323 9.32 -9.31 26.21
CA ALA A 323 8.59 -9.21 27.46
C ALA A 323 7.21 -9.89 27.41
N LYS A 324 6.42 -9.70 26.35
CA LYS A 324 5.10 -10.34 26.19
C LYS A 324 5.20 -11.84 25.95
N VAL A 325 6.22 -12.30 25.23
CA VAL A 325 6.51 -13.73 25.05
C VAL A 325 6.85 -14.36 26.40
N GLN A 326 7.70 -13.70 27.19
CA GLN A 326 8.08 -14.18 28.52
C GLN A 326 6.88 -14.23 29.48
N GLU A 327 6.02 -13.20 29.47
CA GLU A 327 4.79 -13.17 30.27
C GLU A 327 3.82 -14.30 29.87
N ALA A 328 3.67 -14.56 28.57
CA ALA A 328 2.84 -15.65 28.07
C ALA A 328 3.38 -17.02 28.51
N LEU A 329 4.70 -17.22 28.46
CA LEU A 329 5.36 -18.45 28.93
C LEU A 329 5.18 -18.65 30.44
N ASP A 330 5.33 -17.59 31.24
CA ASP A 330 5.16 -17.63 32.68
C ASP A 330 3.71 -17.90 33.09
N SER A 331 2.75 -17.32 32.37
CA SER A 331 1.33 -17.57 32.58
C SER A 331 0.98 -19.05 32.29
N HIS A 332 1.58 -19.63 31.25
CA HIS A 332 1.40 -21.03 30.87
C HIS A 332 2.05 -21.98 31.90
N ALA A 333 3.25 -21.65 32.38
CA ALA A 333 3.94 -22.40 33.43
C ALA A 333 3.13 -22.44 34.74
N LYS A 334 2.62 -21.28 35.19
CA LYS A 334 1.76 -21.18 36.38
C LYS A 334 0.45 -21.96 36.24
N LYS A 335 -0.16 -21.95 35.05
CA LYS A 335 -1.38 -22.71 34.77
C LYS A 335 -1.13 -24.22 34.79
N THR A 336 0.02 -24.65 34.30
CA THR A 336 0.46 -26.06 34.28
C THR A 336 0.75 -26.57 35.70
N GLN A 337 1.46 -25.79 36.52
CA GLN A 337 1.69 -26.11 37.94
C GLN A 337 0.40 -26.20 38.75
N ARG A 338 -0.55 -25.27 38.54
CA ARG A 338 -1.87 -25.33 39.20
C ARG A 338 -2.66 -26.58 38.82
N LYS A 339 -2.58 -27.02 37.56
CA LYS A 339 -3.22 -28.24 37.07
C LYS A 339 -2.59 -29.49 37.69
N HIS A 340 -1.26 -29.50 37.84
CA HIS A 340 -0.52 -30.59 38.47
C HIS A 340 -0.82 -30.70 39.98
N LYS A 341 -0.87 -29.56 40.70
CA LYS A 341 -1.21 -29.49 42.12
C LYS A 341 -2.67 -29.89 42.41
N LYS A 342 -3.60 -29.62 41.48
CA LYS A 342 -4.98 -30.11 41.55
C LYS A 342 -5.06 -31.63 41.34
N LYS A 343 -4.29 -32.20 40.41
CA LYS A 343 -4.22 -33.66 40.22
C LYS A 343 -3.65 -34.39 41.43
N LEU A 344 -2.61 -33.86 42.06
CA LEU A 344 -2.04 -34.45 43.28
C LEU A 344 -3.02 -34.45 44.47
N ARG A 345 -3.88 -33.45 44.58
CA ARG A 345 -4.93 -33.38 45.61
C ARG A 345 -6.15 -34.27 45.36
N GLN A 346 -6.25 -34.89 44.19
CA GLN A 346 -7.31 -35.87 43.86
C GLN A 346 -6.83 -37.33 44.03
N LEU A 347 -5.54 -37.53 44.35
CA LEU A 347 -4.92 -38.84 44.56
C LEU A 347 -4.58 -39.10 46.05
N LEU A 348 -4.89 -38.15 46.93
CA LEU A 348 -4.96 -38.25 48.38
C LEU A 348 -6.45 -38.17 48.76
#